data_AF-A0A5M3Z6J2-F1
#
_entry.id   AF-A0A5M3Z6J2-F1
#
_cell.length_a   1.000
_cell.length_b   1.000
_cell.length_c   1.000
_cell.angle_alpha   90.00
_cell.angle_beta   90.00
_cell.angle_gamma   90.00
#
_symmetry.space_group_name_H-M   'P 1'
#
loop_
_entity.id
_entity.type
_entity.pdbx_description
1 polymer ?
#
loop_
_entity_poly.entity_id
_entity_poly.type
_entity_poly.pdbx_seq_one_letter_code
_entity_poly.pdbx_strand_id
1 'polypeptide(L)'
;MGSLDQPGTDHIGPFARESLTDYVNGQMLPLGPYNNPQDYLRASIELNLGLIMKGERYAGREIDAFLVHRFLLDSVPEVLLHHNFDDGQFYLRHADDKGDHILIDSDYNITGIIDWEWAYTEPKSAAFKSPIMLLPVADFYSGVNCTGKDESTFADILEAKGSKRLAEIVRNGRLLHRFGFCCGYDFADWEGFLGLFQGLRDALNKDAGLSWEDWKQNALDRYSDDKQLKSLLARTG
;
A
#
# COMPACT_ATOMS: atom_id res chain seq x y z
N MET A 1 5.28 0.97 13.97
CA MET A 1 5.41 0.33 12.64
C MET A 1 6.87 0.12 12.34
N GLY A 2 7.19 -1.11 11.97
CA GLY A 2 8.55 -1.63 11.86
C GLY A 2 8.51 -3.13 12.09
N SER A 3 9.67 -3.79 12.01
CA SER A 3 9.77 -5.24 12.19
C SER A 3 10.33 -5.58 13.57
N LEU A 4 9.97 -6.77 14.07
CA LEU A 4 10.67 -7.36 15.22
C LEU A 4 12.11 -7.65 14.80
N ASP A 5 13.09 -7.14 15.54
CA ASP A 5 14.52 -7.25 15.19
C ASP A 5 15.36 -7.96 16.28
N GLN A 6 14.74 -8.26 17.43
CA GLN A 6 15.38 -8.91 18.57
C GLN A 6 14.58 -10.15 19.00
N PRO A 7 15.13 -11.37 18.81
CA PRO A 7 14.46 -12.59 19.22
C PRO A 7 14.12 -12.61 20.71
N GLY A 8 12.87 -12.96 21.03
CA GLY A 8 12.38 -13.09 22.40
C GLY A 8 12.00 -11.78 23.10
N THR A 9 12.02 -10.65 22.39
CA THR A 9 11.56 -9.36 22.89
C THR A 9 10.40 -8.82 22.05
N ASP A 10 9.80 -7.72 22.50
CA ASP A 10 8.80 -6.93 21.77
C ASP A 10 9.43 -5.68 21.10
N HIS A 11 10.76 -5.64 20.98
CA HIS A 11 11.45 -4.51 20.38
C HIS A 11 11.14 -4.42 18.89
N ILE A 12 10.76 -3.22 18.45
CA ILE A 12 10.43 -2.91 17.06
C ILE A 12 11.54 -2.03 16.48
N GLY A 13 12.28 -2.59 15.53
CA GLY A 13 13.28 -1.90 14.73
C GLY A 13 12.73 -1.38 13.40
N PRO A 14 13.61 -0.94 12.50
CA PRO A 14 13.25 -0.59 11.12
C PRO A 14 12.53 -1.73 10.39
N PHE A 15 11.89 -1.43 9.26
CA PHE A 15 11.28 -2.47 8.43
C PHE A 15 12.33 -3.40 7.81
N ALA A 16 12.14 -4.70 7.96
CA ALA A 16 12.92 -5.71 7.24
C ALA A 16 12.33 -5.97 5.84
N ARG A 17 12.34 -4.95 4.97
CA ARG A 17 11.79 -5.03 3.60
C ARG A 17 12.64 -4.26 2.60
N GLU A 18 12.94 -4.89 1.47
CA GLU A 18 13.70 -4.30 0.36
C GLU A 18 12.97 -3.09 -0.24
N SER A 19 11.64 -3.15 -0.38
CA SER A 19 10.85 -2.04 -0.92
C SER A 19 10.89 -0.76 -0.06
N LEU A 20 11.30 -0.88 1.22
CA LEU A 20 11.38 0.18 2.22
C LEU A 20 12.84 0.45 2.69
N THR A 21 13.83 0.12 1.84
CA THR A 21 15.25 0.31 2.15
C THR A 21 15.95 1.05 1.02
N ASP A 22 16.72 2.08 1.37
CA ASP A 22 17.66 2.72 0.45
C ASP A 22 19.06 2.12 0.59
N TYR A 23 19.88 2.23 -0.45
CA TYR A 23 21.27 1.82 -0.45
C TYR A 23 22.16 2.99 -0.83
N VAL A 24 22.95 3.47 0.12
CA VAL A 24 23.88 4.59 -0.09
C VAL A 24 25.28 4.12 0.26
N ASN A 25 26.19 4.19 -0.72
CA ASN A 25 27.59 3.77 -0.57
C ASN A 25 27.76 2.34 -0.01
N GLY A 26 26.88 1.41 -0.40
CA GLY A 26 26.90 0.02 0.07
C GLY A 26 26.32 -0.20 1.47
N GLN A 27 25.78 0.84 2.11
CA GLN A 27 25.09 0.74 3.39
C GLN A 27 23.57 0.72 3.18
N MET A 28 22.90 -0.25 3.83
CA MET A 28 21.44 -0.30 3.93
C MET A 28 20.93 0.77 4.88
N LEU A 29 19.94 1.53 4.42
CA LEU A 29 19.21 2.54 5.17
C LEU A 29 17.72 2.16 5.17
N PRO A 30 17.30 1.21 6.02
CA PRO A 30 15.91 0.82 6.14
C PRO A 30 15.08 1.93 6.79
N LEU A 31 13.83 2.08 6.35
CA LEU A 31 12.91 3.04 6.96
C LEU A 31 12.44 2.57 8.36
N GLY A 32 12.15 3.54 9.22
CA GLY A 32 11.54 3.32 10.53
C GLY A 32 12.50 2.97 11.67
N PRO A 33 11.97 2.56 12.83
CA PRO A 33 10.55 2.41 13.12
C PRO A 33 9.81 3.76 13.15
N TYR A 34 8.50 3.74 12.88
CA TYR A 34 7.62 4.91 13.01
C TYR A 34 6.54 4.66 14.05
N ASN A 35 6.20 5.69 14.82
CA ASN A 35 5.11 5.67 15.81
C ASN A 35 3.81 6.31 15.30
N ASN A 36 3.79 6.78 14.04
CA ASN A 36 2.67 7.49 13.44
C ASN A 36 2.49 7.06 11.97
N PRO A 37 1.29 6.59 11.57
CA PRO A 37 0.98 6.21 10.18
C PRO A 37 1.32 7.29 9.16
N GLN A 38 1.12 8.56 9.49
CA GLN A 38 1.44 9.68 8.59
C GLN A 38 2.92 9.71 8.22
N ASP A 39 3.81 9.60 9.22
CA ASP A 39 5.25 9.69 9.01
C ASP A 39 5.76 8.50 8.19
N TYR A 40 5.20 7.31 8.45
CA TYR A 40 5.48 6.12 7.65
C TYR A 40 5.06 6.29 6.18
N LEU A 41 3.81 6.66 5.92
CA LEU A 41 3.30 6.78 4.55
C LEU A 41 4.08 7.84 3.76
N ARG A 42 4.35 8.99 4.38
CA ARG A 42 5.16 10.05 3.76
C ARG A 42 6.57 9.57 3.46
N ALA A 43 7.27 8.99 4.44
CA ALA A 43 8.64 8.52 4.25
C ALA A 43 8.75 7.42 3.18
N SER A 44 7.77 6.51 3.12
CA SER A 44 7.72 5.46 2.09
C SER A 44 7.54 6.03 0.68
N ILE A 45 6.69 7.04 0.52
CA ILE A 45 6.46 7.70 -0.78
C ILE A 45 7.67 8.57 -1.16
N GLU A 46 8.24 9.31 -0.21
CA GLU A 46 9.43 10.14 -0.40
C GLU A 46 10.66 9.28 -0.76
N LEU A 47 10.80 8.08 -0.17
CA LEU A 47 11.80 7.09 -0.60
C LEU A 47 11.59 6.69 -2.06
N ASN A 48 10.37 6.32 -2.46
CA ASN A 48 10.06 5.98 -3.85
C ASN A 48 10.41 7.14 -4.82
N LEU A 49 10.03 8.38 -4.48
CA LEU A 49 10.39 9.56 -5.27
C LEU A 49 11.91 9.71 -5.40
N GLY A 50 12.66 9.50 -4.32
CA GLY A 50 14.12 9.51 -4.33
C GLY A 50 14.71 8.43 -5.25
N LEU A 51 14.20 7.20 -5.18
CA LEU A 51 14.63 6.08 -6.02
C LEU A 51 14.30 6.32 -7.50
N ILE A 52 13.15 6.90 -7.82
CA ILE A 52 12.80 7.35 -9.18
C ILE A 52 13.81 8.38 -9.69
N MET A 53 14.15 9.39 -8.87
CA MET A 53 15.11 10.44 -9.25
C MET A 53 16.52 9.89 -9.51
N LYS A 54 16.90 8.80 -8.84
CA LYS A 54 18.16 8.07 -9.05
C LYS A 54 18.12 7.11 -10.25
N GLY A 55 16.94 6.86 -10.84
CA GLY A 55 16.76 5.89 -11.91
C GLY A 55 16.78 4.44 -11.43
N GLU A 56 16.56 4.20 -10.14
CA GLU A 56 16.60 2.87 -9.51
C GLU A 56 15.23 2.17 -9.52
N ARG A 57 14.15 2.88 -9.86
CA ARG A 57 12.79 2.33 -10.02
C ARG A 57 12.10 2.90 -11.24
N TYR A 58 11.16 2.12 -11.79
CA TYR A 58 10.25 2.52 -12.87
C TYR A 58 10.96 2.97 -14.16
N ALA A 59 12.02 2.26 -14.54
CA ALA A 59 12.78 2.56 -15.76
C ALA A 59 11.85 2.60 -17.00
N GLY A 60 11.96 3.67 -17.78
CA GLY A 60 11.12 3.94 -18.95
C GLY A 60 9.76 4.57 -18.66
N ARG A 61 9.39 4.75 -17.38
CA ARG A 61 8.14 5.40 -16.94
C ARG A 61 8.37 6.34 -15.75
N GLU A 62 9.56 6.92 -15.65
CA GLU A 62 10.01 7.69 -14.49
C GLU A 62 9.13 8.91 -14.23
N ILE A 63 8.71 9.62 -15.29
CA ILE A 63 7.81 10.78 -15.18
C ILE A 63 6.42 10.35 -14.68
N ASP A 64 5.86 9.28 -15.27
CA ASP A 64 4.54 8.78 -14.89
C ASP A 64 4.54 8.34 -13.42
N ALA A 65 5.56 7.57 -13.04
CA ALA A 65 5.76 7.13 -11.65
C ALA A 65 5.94 8.33 -10.71
N PHE A 66 6.74 9.33 -11.08
CA PHE A 66 6.93 10.52 -10.27
C PHE A 66 5.62 11.26 -10.01
N LEU A 67 4.81 11.48 -11.05
CA LEU A 67 3.52 12.17 -10.95
C LEU A 67 2.54 11.40 -10.04
N VAL A 68 2.47 10.07 -10.20
CA VAL A 68 1.67 9.20 -9.34
C VAL A 68 2.10 9.33 -7.89
N HIS A 69 3.40 9.18 -7.59
CA HIS A 69 3.90 9.23 -6.21
C HIS A 69 3.75 10.63 -5.60
N ARG A 70 3.86 11.69 -6.40
CA ARG A 70 3.57 13.06 -5.95
C ARG A 70 2.09 13.23 -5.59
N PHE A 71 1.17 12.67 -6.38
CA PHE A 71 -0.26 12.62 -6.06
C PHE A 71 -0.56 11.80 -4.80
N LEU A 72 0.12 10.65 -4.63
CA LEU A 72 -0.03 9.83 -3.43
C LEU A 72 0.40 10.59 -2.17
N LEU A 73 1.51 11.34 -2.26
CA LEU A 73 2.00 12.16 -1.15
C LEU A 73 0.98 13.24 -0.74
N ASP A 74 0.35 13.89 -1.72
CA ASP A 74 -0.70 14.88 -1.48
C ASP A 74 -2.02 14.26 -0.98
N SER A 75 -2.18 12.95 -1.12
CA SER A 75 -3.38 12.20 -0.71
C SER A 75 -3.27 11.56 0.67
N VAL A 76 -2.10 11.62 1.30
CA VAL A 76 -1.89 11.06 2.65
C VAL A 76 -2.91 11.58 3.68
N PRO A 77 -3.22 12.89 3.77
CA PRO A 77 -4.18 13.38 4.76
C PRO A 77 -5.57 12.74 4.66
N GLU A 78 -6.09 12.54 3.44
CA GLU A 78 -7.40 11.93 3.21
C GLU A 78 -7.36 10.43 3.45
N VAL A 79 -6.27 9.75 3.09
CA VAL A 79 -6.08 8.31 3.38
C VAL A 79 -6.09 8.05 4.88
N LEU A 80 -5.50 8.94 5.68
CA LEU A 80 -5.51 8.84 7.14
C LEU A 80 -6.93 8.94 7.75
N LEU A 81 -7.92 9.48 7.03
CA LEU A 81 -9.31 9.44 7.50
C LEU A 81 -9.88 8.01 7.53
N HIS A 82 -9.28 7.08 6.78
CA HIS A 82 -9.64 5.65 6.76
C HIS A 82 -8.92 4.83 7.84
N HIS A 83 -8.14 5.49 8.70
CA HIS A 83 -7.55 4.92 9.90
C HIS A 83 -8.44 5.09 11.15
N ASN A 84 -9.75 5.26 10.94
CA ASN A 84 -10.74 5.56 11.98
C ASN A 84 -10.96 4.45 13.01
N PHE A 85 -10.44 3.24 12.78
CA PHE A 85 -10.48 2.15 13.75
C PHE A 85 -9.18 1.99 14.54
N ASP A 86 -8.19 2.86 14.34
CA ASP A 86 -6.94 2.80 15.09
C ASP A 86 -7.17 3.16 16.57
N ASP A 87 -6.47 2.46 17.46
CA ASP A 87 -6.59 2.59 18.91
C ASP A 87 -5.27 2.97 19.58
N GLY A 88 -4.33 3.52 18.80
CA GLY A 88 -2.98 3.88 19.23
C GLY A 88 -2.02 2.69 19.40
N GLN A 89 -2.52 1.46 19.23
CA GLN A 89 -1.71 0.25 19.25
C GLN A 89 -1.27 -0.13 17.83
N PHE A 90 -0.21 -0.95 17.77
CA PHE A 90 0.24 -1.59 16.55
C PHE A 90 0.09 -3.11 16.66
N TYR A 91 -0.21 -3.75 15.54
CA TYR A 91 -0.52 -5.16 15.46
C TYR A 91 0.41 -5.84 14.47
N LEU A 92 0.82 -7.06 14.79
CA LEU A 92 1.62 -7.87 13.88
C LEU A 92 0.79 -8.23 12.65
N ARG A 93 1.37 -8.00 11.47
CA ARG A 93 0.78 -8.28 10.18
C ARG A 93 1.68 -9.24 9.39
N HIS A 94 1.04 -10.24 8.78
CA HIS A 94 1.71 -11.10 7.80
C HIS A 94 2.05 -10.29 6.55
N ALA A 95 3.27 -10.48 6.05
CA ALA A 95 3.76 -9.73 4.91
C ALA A 95 3.13 -10.10 3.58
N ASP A 96 2.70 -11.35 3.49
CA ASP A 96 2.30 -12.03 2.26
C ASP A 96 0.92 -12.68 2.46
N ASP A 97 -0.16 -11.91 2.34
CA ASP A 97 -1.52 -12.35 2.64
C ASP A 97 -2.29 -12.85 1.38
N LYS A 98 -1.55 -13.37 0.38
CA LYS A 98 -2.07 -13.93 -0.89
C LYS A 98 -2.60 -15.38 -0.79
N GLY A 99 -2.42 -16.02 0.36
CA GLY A 99 -3.07 -17.27 0.75
C GLY A 99 -2.26 -18.56 0.57
N ASP A 100 -1.21 -18.58 -0.25
CA ASP A 100 -0.35 -19.77 -0.44
C ASP A 100 0.57 -20.08 0.75
N HIS A 101 0.77 -19.12 1.64
CA HIS A 101 1.43 -19.26 2.94
C HIS A 101 0.61 -20.02 4.02
N ILE A 102 -0.63 -20.43 3.71
CA ILE A 102 -1.50 -21.17 4.64
C ILE A 102 -1.42 -22.67 4.33
N LEU A 103 -0.93 -23.45 5.29
CA LEU A 103 -0.86 -24.91 5.20
C LEU A 103 -2.18 -25.53 5.67
N ILE A 104 -2.67 -26.52 4.91
CA ILE A 104 -3.88 -27.27 5.23
C ILE A 104 -3.64 -28.78 5.22
N ASP A 105 -4.40 -29.51 6.03
CA ASP A 105 -4.47 -30.98 5.96
C ASP A 105 -5.50 -31.46 4.91
N SER A 106 -5.71 -32.78 4.84
CA SER A 106 -6.68 -33.40 3.91
C SER A 106 -8.13 -33.05 4.19
N ASP A 107 -8.44 -32.55 5.39
CA ASP A 107 -9.77 -32.15 5.84
C ASP A 107 -9.95 -30.62 5.78
N TYR A 108 -9.01 -29.91 5.15
CA TYR A 108 -8.98 -28.44 5.03
C TYR A 108 -8.83 -27.68 6.35
N ASN A 109 -8.33 -28.32 7.42
CA ASN A 109 -7.97 -27.60 8.63
C ASN A 109 -6.66 -26.84 8.42
N ILE A 110 -6.57 -25.60 8.92
CA ILE A 110 -5.32 -24.85 8.93
C ILE A 110 -4.35 -25.50 9.92
N THR A 111 -3.22 -26.01 9.42
CA THR A 111 -2.18 -26.65 10.23
C THR A 111 -0.99 -25.75 10.52
N GLY A 112 -0.82 -24.67 9.75
CA GLY A 112 0.27 -23.73 9.92
C GLY A 112 0.14 -22.51 9.03
N ILE A 113 0.86 -21.45 9.42
CA ILE A 113 1.05 -20.23 8.64
C ILE A 113 2.56 -20.03 8.56
N ILE A 114 3.12 -19.98 7.35
CA ILE A 114 4.56 -19.87 7.08
C ILE A 114 4.91 -18.52 6.46
N ASP A 115 6.18 -18.30 6.08
CA ASP A 115 6.68 -17.11 5.38
C ASP A 115 6.63 -15.79 6.18
N TRP A 116 6.92 -15.89 7.49
CA TRP A 116 6.93 -14.76 8.43
C TRP A 116 8.13 -13.80 8.33
N GLU A 117 9.09 -14.05 7.43
CA GLU A 117 10.38 -13.36 7.33
C GLU A 117 10.30 -11.84 7.13
N TRP A 118 9.19 -11.32 6.60
CA TRP A 118 8.97 -9.88 6.41
C TRP A 118 7.83 -9.32 7.27
N ALA A 119 7.38 -10.07 8.27
CA ALA A 119 6.32 -9.63 9.17
C ALA A 119 6.69 -8.31 9.85
N TYR A 120 5.68 -7.49 10.05
CA TYR A 120 5.87 -6.13 10.53
C TYR A 120 4.62 -5.65 11.27
N THR A 121 4.76 -4.52 11.95
CA THR A 121 3.67 -3.94 12.74
C THR A 121 2.96 -2.83 11.97
N GLU A 122 1.63 -2.87 11.98
CA GLU A 122 0.75 -1.85 11.39
C GLU A 122 -0.31 -1.36 12.38
N PRO A 123 -0.87 -0.16 12.18
CA PRO A 123 -2.03 0.27 12.95
C PRO A 123 -3.24 -0.62 12.63
N LYS A 124 -4.20 -0.67 13.56
CA LYS A 124 -5.34 -1.61 13.52
C LYS A 124 -6.07 -1.67 12.17
N SER A 125 -6.42 -0.51 11.61
CA SER A 125 -7.21 -0.41 10.38
C SER A 125 -6.45 -1.02 9.19
N ALA A 126 -5.14 -0.84 9.16
CA ALA A 126 -4.29 -1.39 8.11
C ALA A 126 -3.94 -2.86 8.36
N ALA A 127 -3.71 -3.27 9.60
CA ALA A 127 -3.35 -4.65 9.96
C ALA A 127 -4.50 -5.65 9.74
N PHE A 128 -5.76 -5.22 9.94
CA PHE A 128 -6.93 -6.10 9.88
C PHE A 128 -7.89 -5.82 8.72
N LYS A 129 -7.48 -5.03 7.72
CA LYS A 129 -8.21 -4.96 6.44
C LYS A 129 -8.20 -6.34 5.77
N SER A 130 -9.11 -6.55 4.82
CA SER A 130 -9.27 -7.85 4.16
C SER A 130 -7.94 -8.38 3.60
N PRO A 131 -7.56 -9.65 3.84
CA PRO A 131 -6.43 -10.28 3.17
C PRO A 131 -6.51 -10.18 1.64
N ILE A 132 -5.36 -10.05 0.95
CA ILE A 132 -5.32 -9.92 -0.52
C ILE A 132 -5.97 -11.13 -1.21
N MET A 133 -5.84 -12.33 -0.65
CA MET A 133 -6.44 -13.56 -1.20
C MET A 133 -7.98 -13.50 -1.34
N LEU A 134 -8.65 -12.61 -0.62
CA LEU A 134 -10.11 -12.47 -0.66
C LEU A 134 -10.58 -11.37 -1.62
N LEU A 135 -9.66 -10.59 -2.21
CA LEU A 135 -10.06 -9.51 -3.10
C LEU A 135 -10.56 -10.08 -4.44
N PRO A 136 -11.64 -9.51 -5.02
CA PRO A 136 -12.11 -9.91 -6.34
C PRO A 136 -11.12 -9.38 -7.39
N VAL A 137 -10.11 -10.19 -7.76
CA VAL A 137 -8.93 -9.75 -8.53
C VAL A 137 -9.31 -8.95 -9.78
N ALA A 138 -10.18 -9.47 -10.64
CA ALA A 138 -10.58 -8.79 -11.87
C ALA A 138 -11.24 -7.42 -11.59
N ASP A 139 -12.21 -7.39 -10.69
CA ASP A 139 -12.90 -6.16 -10.30
C ASP A 139 -11.93 -5.16 -9.66
N PHE A 140 -11.02 -5.66 -8.81
CA PHE A 140 -9.98 -4.86 -8.19
C PHE A 140 -9.10 -4.21 -9.26
N TYR A 141 -8.52 -4.97 -10.20
CA TYR A 141 -7.73 -4.37 -11.28
C TYR A 141 -8.53 -3.48 -12.23
N SER A 142 -9.85 -3.65 -12.34
CA SER A 142 -10.72 -2.74 -13.11
C SER A 142 -11.14 -1.46 -12.37
N GLY A 143 -10.62 -1.21 -11.17
CA GLY A 143 -10.89 0.01 -10.40
C GLY A 143 -12.18 0.00 -9.58
N VAL A 144 -12.87 -1.14 -9.47
CA VAL A 144 -14.12 -1.25 -8.70
C VAL A 144 -13.86 -1.08 -7.20
N ASN A 145 -14.63 -0.20 -6.55
CA ASN A 145 -14.44 0.16 -5.14
C ASN A 145 -15.38 -0.54 -4.16
N CYS A 146 -16.31 -1.38 -4.63
CA CYS A 146 -17.15 -2.16 -3.73
C CYS A 146 -16.37 -3.32 -3.07
N THR A 147 -16.90 -3.79 -1.94
CA THR A 147 -16.42 -4.99 -1.25
C THR A 147 -16.78 -6.23 -2.04
N GLY A 148 -15.84 -7.15 -2.20
CA GLY A 148 -16.09 -8.43 -2.87
C GLY A 148 -16.96 -9.37 -2.04
N LYS A 149 -17.44 -10.44 -2.68
CA LYS A 149 -18.26 -11.48 -2.04
C LYS A 149 -17.51 -12.21 -0.92
N ASP A 150 -16.25 -12.58 -1.16
CA ASP A 150 -15.46 -13.34 -0.19
C ASP A 150 -15.04 -12.47 1.00
N GLU A 151 -14.71 -11.19 0.75
CA GLU A 151 -14.47 -10.21 1.82
C GLU A 151 -15.72 -10.00 2.68
N SER A 152 -16.90 -9.92 2.04
CA SER A 152 -18.19 -9.77 2.75
C SER A 152 -18.51 -11.01 3.58
N THR A 153 -18.30 -12.21 3.02
CA THR A 153 -18.47 -13.48 3.74
C THR A 153 -17.54 -13.56 4.94
N PHE A 154 -16.27 -13.14 4.78
CA PHE A 154 -15.30 -13.11 5.87
C PHE A 154 -15.71 -12.12 6.96
N ALA A 155 -16.16 -10.92 6.59
CA ALA A 155 -16.66 -9.94 7.54
C ALA A 155 -17.88 -10.46 8.32
N ASP A 156 -18.83 -11.12 7.65
CA ASP A 156 -20.01 -11.70 8.30
C ASP A 156 -19.63 -12.80 9.31
N ILE A 157 -18.63 -13.62 8.99
CA ILE A 157 -18.08 -14.63 9.92
C ILE A 157 -17.45 -13.96 11.15
N LEU A 158 -16.67 -12.89 10.96
CA LEU A 158 -16.08 -12.14 12.07
C LEU A 158 -17.14 -11.53 12.99
N GLU A 159 -18.20 -10.97 12.41
CA GLU A 159 -19.32 -10.40 13.15
C GLU A 159 -20.10 -11.48 13.91
N ALA A 160 -20.41 -12.61 13.27
CA ALA A 160 -21.07 -13.75 13.91
C ALA A 160 -20.24 -14.35 15.06
N LYS A 161 -18.91 -14.25 15.00
CA LYS A 161 -17.98 -14.63 16.08
C LYS A 161 -17.85 -13.55 17.17
N GLY A 162 -18.63 -12.47 17.11
CA GLY A 162 -18.69 -11.42 18.11
C GLY A 162 -17.77 -10.23 17.85
N SER A 163 -17.10 -10.16 16.70
CA SER A 163 -16.15 -9.10 16.37
C SER A 163 -16.68 -8.15 15.30
N LYS A 164 -17.72 -7.39 15.65
CA LYS A 164 -18.31 -6.38 14.75
C LYS A 164 -17.29 -5.37 14.22
N ARG A 165 -16.36 -4.92 15.07
CA ARG A 165 -15.33 -3.94 14.68
C ARG A 165 -14.36 -4.49 13.63
N LEU A 166 -13.94 -5.76 13.73
CA LEU A 166 -13.09 -6.36 12.69
C LEU A 166 -13.86 -6.51 11.38
N ALA A 167 -15.13 -6.90 11.44
CA ALA A 167 -15.99 -6.96 10.27
C ALA A 167 -16.12 -5.60 9.56
N GLU A 168 -16.27 -4.51 10.33
CA GLU A 168 -16.29 -3.15 9.79
C GLU A 168 -14.95 -2.74 9.15
N ILE A 169 -13.80 -3.10 9.75
CA ILE A 169 -12.48 -2.84 9.14
C ILE A 169 -12.36 -3.57 7.79
N VAL A 170 -12.75 -4.84 7.73
CA VAL A 170 -12.72 -5.63 6.48
C VAL A 170 -13.58 -4.97 5.40
N ARG A 171 -14.83 -4.62 5.72
CA ARG A 171 -15.77 -4.01 4.76
C ARG A 171 -15.28 -2.67 4.23
N ASN A 172 -14.60 -1.88 5.05
CA ASN A 172 -14.16 -0.51 4.71
C ASN A 172 -12.68 -0.42 4.29
N GLY A 173 -11.96 -1.55 4.22
CA GLY A 173 -10.53 -1.58 3.96
C GLY A 173 -10.10 -1.30 2.52
N ARG A 174 -11.03 -1.23 1.55
CA ARG A 174 -10.72 -1.13 0.11
C ARG A 174 -9.79 0.03 -0.23
N LEU A 175 -10.02 1.23 0.32
CA LEU A 175 -9.18 2.39 0.02
C LEU A 175 -7.73 2.18 0.51
N LEU A 176 -7.54 1.54 1.67
CA LEU A 176 -6.20 1.19 2.17
C LEU A 176 -5.52 0.11 1.32
N HIS A 177 -6.26 -0.76 0.62
CA HIS A 177 -5.69 -1.62 -0.42
C HIS A 177 -5.24 -0.80 -1.62
N ARG A 178 -6.12 0.02 -2.17
CA ARG A 178 -5.84 0.86 -3.34
C ARG A 178 -4.59 1.70 -3.15
N PHE A 179 -4.52 2.39 -2.02
CA PHE A 179 -3.38 3.25 -1.70
C PHE A 179 -2.09 2.44 -1.55
N GLY A 180 -2.13 1.35 -0.78
CA GLY A 180 -0.96 0.49 -0.57
C GLY A 180 -0.43 -0.12 -1.87
N PHE A 181 -1.31 -0.57 -2.76
CA PHE A 181 -0.93 -1.04 -4.09
C PHE A 181 -0.29 0.09 -4.89
N CYS A 182 -0.91 1.27 -5.00
CA CYS A 182 -0.33 2.38 -5.78
C CYS A 182 1.04 2.84 -5.27
N CYS A 183 1.33 2.73 -3.96
CA CYS A 183 2.63 3.09 -3.38
C CYS A 183 3.78 2.12 -3.74
N GLY A 184 3.48 0.89 -4.18
CA GLY A 184 4.48 -0.16 -4.38
C GLY A 184 4.26 -1.03 -5.61
N TYR A 185 3.31 -0.68 -6.48
CA TYR A 185 2.99 -1.46 -7.67
C TYR A 185 4.11 -1.37 -8.69
N ASP A 186 4.59 -2.50 -9.18
CA ASP A 186 5.52 -2.52 -10.32
C ASP A 186 4.76 -2.19 -11.62
N PHE A 187 5.27 -1.25 -12.42
CA PHE A 187 4.64 -0.79 -13.67
C PHE A 187 4.82 -1.78 -14.83
N ALA A 188 5.26 -3.02 -14.55
CA ALA A 188 5.32 -4.11 -15.53
C ALA A 188 3.95 -4.41 -16.15
N ASP A 189 2.86 -4.39 -15.37
CA ASP A 189 1.48 -4.47 -15.87
C ASP A 189 0.83 -3.08 -15.84
N TRP A 190 1.07 -2.32 -16.91
CA TRP A 190 0.59 -0.95 -17.03
C TRP A 190 -0.94 -0.85 -17.05
N GLU A 191 -1.62 -1.74 -17.79
CA GLU A 191 -3.09 -1.71 -17.90
C GLU A 191 -3.76 -2.02 -16.56
N GLY A 192 -3.24 -3.02 -15.83
CA GLY A 192 -3.69 -3.29 -14.46
C GLY A 192 -3.46 -2.10 -13.53
N PHE A 193 -2.30 -1.44 -13.64
CA PHE A 193 -2.00 -0.24 -12.85
C PHE A 193 -2.99 0.90 -13.11
N LEU A 194 -3.37 1.17 -14.36
CA LEU A 194 -4.29 2.23 -14.71
C LEU A 194 -5.63 2.09 -13.97
N GLY A 195 -6.18 0.87 -13.92
CA GLY A 195 -7.41 0.61 -13.19
C GLY A 195 -7.24 0.67 -11.67
N LEU A 196 -6.10 0.22 -11.13
CA LEU A 196 -5.77 0.41 -9.70
C LEU A 196 -5.77 1.89 -9.31
N PHE A 197 -5.11 2.71 -10.12
CA PHE A 197 -4.93 4.13 -9.86
C PHE A 197 -6.22 4.93 -10.08
N GLN A 198 -7.00 4.59 -11.12
CA GLN A 198 -8.34 5.13 -11.30
C GLN A 198 -9.23 4.80 -10.09
N GLY A 199 -9.25 3.55 -9.64
CA GLY A 199 -10.01 3.15 -8.47
C GLY A 199 -9.64 3.94 -7.21
N LEU A 200 -8.35 4.23 -7.00
CA LEU A 200 -7.91 5.09 -5.90
C LEU A 200 -8.44 6.53 -6.02
N ARG A 201 -8.29 7.15 -7.20
CA ARG A 201 -8.79 8.51 -7.48
C ARG A 201 -10.29 8.63 -7.24
N ASP A 202 -11.05 7.67 -7.75
CA ASP A 202 -12.50 7.61 -7.58
C ASP A 202 -12.88 7.42 -6.10
N ALA A 203 -12.16 6.56 -5.36
CA ALA A 203 -12.41 6.33 -3.93
C ALA A 203 -12.12 7.56 -3.07
N LEU A 204 -11.10 8.34 -3.43
CA LEU A 204 -10.76 9.61 -2.78
C LEU A 204 -11.63 10.78 -3.26
N ASN A 205 -12.46 10.57 -4.30
CA ASN A 205 -13.15 11.62 -5.03
C ASN A 205 -12.19 12.76 -5.47
N LYS A 206 -10.96 12.39 -5.84
CA LYS A 206 -9.90 13.28 -6.30
C LYS A 206 -9.58 12.98 -7.74
N ASP A 207 -9.82 13.96 -8.62
CA ASP A 207 -9.66 13.78 -10.06
C ASP A 207 -10.47 12.58 -10.60
N ALA A 208 -11.62 12.28 -9.99
CA ALA A 208 -12.45 11.13 -10.29
C ALA A 208 -12.99 11.19 -11.73
N GLY A 209 -13.06 10.04 -12.39
CA GLY A 209 -13.56 9.91 -13.76
C GLY A 209 -12.66 10.48 -14.87
N LEU A 210 -11.54 11.14 -14.56
CA LEU A 210 -10.58 11.55 -15.60
C LEU A 210 -9.89 10.34 -16.22
N SER A 211 -9.69 10.39 -17.54
CA SER A 211 -8.81 9.47 -18.25
C SER A 211 -7.37 9.62 -17.75
N TRP A 212 -6.52 8.62 -18.02
CA TRP A 212 -5.10 8.72 -17.69
C TRP A 212 -4.42 9.93 -18.33
N GLU A 213 -4.67 10.18 -19.62
CA GLU A 213 -4.04 11.28 -20.36
C GLU A 213 -4.48 12.65 -19.82
N ASP A 214 -5.78 12.83 -19.56
CA ASP A 214 -6.30 14.07 -18.97
C ASP A 214 -5.75 14.29 -17.56
N TRP A 215 -5.71 13.22 -16.75
CA TRP A 215 -5.14 13.28 -15.41
C TRP A 215 -3.65 13.62 -15.46
N LYS A 216 -2.88 12.99 -16.36
CA LYS A 216 -1.44 13.21 -16.50
C LYS A 216 -1.14 14.65 -16.91
N GLN A 217 -1.90 15.20 -17.87
CA GLN A 217 -1.76 16.61 -18.27
C GLN A 217 -2.03 17.54 -17.07
N ASN A 218 -3.12 17.31 -16.35
CA ASN A 218 -3.44 18.09 -15.16
C ASN A 218 -2.37 17.95 -14.06
N ALA A 219 -1.79 16.76 -13.89
CA ALA A 219 -0.72 16.52 -12.92
C ALA A 219 0.58 17.24 -13.31
N LEU A 220 0.96 17.23 -14.59
CA LEU A 220 2.11 17.99 -15.10
C LEU A 220 1.95 19.49 -14.82
N ASP A 221 0.76 20.03 -15.05
CA ASP A 221 0.47 21.44 -14.79
C ASP A 221 0.44 21.73 -13.28
N ARG A 222 -0.21 20.86 -12.48
CA ARG A 222 -0.28 20.97 -11.01
C ARG A 222 1.10 20.97 -10.36
N TYR A 223 2.01 20.16 -10.88
CA TYR A 223 3.36 19.99 -10.34
C TYR A 223 4.42 20.73 -11.16
N SER A 224 4.01 21.67 -12.02
CA SER A 224 4.92 22.34 -12.96
C SER A 224 6.07 23.07 -12.27
N ASP A 225 5.90 23.49 -11.02
CA ASP A 225 6.92 24.17 -10.22
C ASP A 225 7.81 23.26 -9.37
N ASP A 226 7.54 21.96 -9.35
CA ASP A 226 8.37 20.98 -8.66
C ASP A 226 9.74 20.86 -9.35
N LYS A 227 10.81 21.10 -8.58
CA LYS A 227 12.19 21.07 -9.09
C LYS A 227 12.62 19.68 -9.55
N GLN A 228 12.14 18.62 -8.88
CA GLN A 228 12.46 17.25 -9.25
C GLN A 228 11.78 16.88 -10.57
N LEU A 229 10.50 17.27 -10.75
CA LEU A 229 9.81 17.09 -12.02
C LEU A 229 10.49 17.82 -13.18
N LYS A 230 10.84 19.11 -12.97
CA LYS A 230 11.61 19.89 -13.98
C LYS A 230 12.91 19.19 -14.36
N SER A 231 13.62 18.61 -13.37
CA SER A 231 14.84 17.85 -13.63
C SER A 231 14.60 16.55 -14.40
N LEU A 232 13.50 15.83 -14.17
CA LEU A 232 13.18 14.61 -14.93
C LEU A 232 12.83 14.91 -16.38
N LEU A 233 12.02 15.95 -16.62
CA LEU A 233 11.64 16.39 -17.95
C LEU A 233 12.87 16.83 -18.77
N ALA A 234 13.82 17.53 -18.14
CA ALA A 234 15.06 17.95 -18.79
C ALA A 234 16.02 16.79 -19.16
N ARG A 235 15.85 15.59 -18.58
CA ARG A 235 16.65 14.40 -18.93
C ARG A 235 16.06 13.60 -20.09
N THR A 236 14.79 13.84 -20.39
CA THR A 236 13.99 13.04 -21.35
C THR A 236 13.67 13.81 -22.63
N GLY A 237 13.85 15.14 -22.64
CA GLY A 237 13.88 15.97 -23.86
C GLY A 237 15.27 16.02 -24.47
#